data_AF-A0A7C7VRB9-F1
#
_entry.id   AF-A0A7C7VRB9-F1
#
_cell.length_a   1.000
_cell.length_b   1.000
_cell.length_c   1.000
_cell.angle_alpha   90.00
_cell.angle_beta   90.00
_cell.angle_gamma   90.00
#
_symmetry.space_group_name_H-M   'P 1'
#
loop_
_entity.id
_entity.type
_entity.pdbx_description
1 polymer ?
#
loop_
_entity_poly.entity_id
_entity_poly.type
_entity_poly.pdbx_seq_one_letter_code
_entity_poly.pdbx_strand_id
1 'polypeptide(L)'
;MKNQNFAEIGKTILCISLLEEKIKQFYSIVSKLSENEEVKLAFEYLSADSEIHKDFLRRIAKLLAPSLKFETIENCEVMVGSKLMEALKKYEDMLNKMEKRALGKEDITELIRWHISLSGPEYLMMVNLTAFSFILKRRKGVSQILKAMAEGRKARIEVQEQIIRAIGSVKPPHNN
;
A
#
# COMPACT_ATOMS: atom_id res chain seq x y z
N MET A 1 26.94 -2.14 19.29
CA MET A 1 25.64 -1.42 19.19
C MET A 1 25.21 -0.98 17.77
N LYS A 2 25.91 -1.30 16.66
CA LYS A 2 25.51 -0.80 15.31
C LYS A 2 24.55 -1.69 14.51
N ASN A 3 24.43 -2.99 14.81
CA ASN A 3 23.68 -3.94 13.96
C ASN A 3 22.21 -4.16 14.38
N GLN A 4 21.86 -3.99 15.66
CA GLN A 4 20.47 -4.17 16.13
C GLN A 4 19.48 -3.20 15.46
N ASN A 5 19.89 -1.93 15.28
CA ASN A 5 19.03 -0.91 14.66
C ASN A 5 18.71 -1.21 13.18
N PHE A 6 19.64 -1.78 12.41
CA PHE A 6 19.36 -2.15 11.01
C PHE A 6 18.47 -3.39 10.88
N ALA A 7 18.56 -4.33 11.83
CA ALA A 7 17.69 -5.49 11.84
C ALA A 7 16.23 -5.08 12.05
N GLU A 8 15.96 -4.20 13.01
CA GLU A 8 14.62 -3.67 13.30
C GLU A 8 14.07 -2.87 12.13
N ILE A 9 14.86 -1.96 11.55
CA ILE A 9 14.46 -1.21 10.34
C ILE A 9 14.18 -2.16 9.18
N GLY A 10 15.02 -3.19 8.99
CA GLY A 10 14.82 -4.21 7.97
C GLY A 10 13.48 -4.94 8.12
N LYS A 11 13.10 -5.30 9.36
CA LYS A 11 11.80 -5.89 9.67
C LYS A 11 10.65 -4.93 9.37
N THR A 12 10.74 -3.68 9.80
CA THR A 12 9.67 -2.69 9.52
C THR A 12 9.50 -2.45 8.03
N ILE A 13 10.59 -2.33 7.27
CA ILE A 13 10.55 -2.21 5.80
C ILE A 13 9.92 -3.45 5.17
N LEU A 14 10.22 -4.65 5.68
CA LEU A 14 9.58 -5.88 5.20
C LEU A 14 8.06 -5.84 5.42
N CYS A 15 7.59 -5.42 6.59
CA CYS A 15 6.16 -5.28 6.87
C CYS A 15 5.48 -4.21 5.99
N ILE A 16 6.15 -3.10 5.69
CA ILE A 16 5.66 -2.13 4.69
C ILE A 16 5.55 -2.80 3.31
N SER A 17 6.46 -3.70 2.94
CA SER A 17 6.35 -4.45 1.69
C SER A 17 5.13 -5.39 1.65
N LEU A 18 4.73 -5.98 2.78
CA LEU A 18 3.51 -6.78 2.86
C LEU A 18 2.27 -5.91 2.67
N LEU A 19 2.29 -4.69 3.23
CA LEU A 19 1.21 -3.74 3.03
C LEU A 19 1.07 -3.37 1.54
N GLU A 20 2.19 -3.14 0.85
CA GLU A 20 2.19 -2.93 -0.60
C GLU A 20 1.64 -4.12 -1.38
N GLU A 21 1.93 -5.34 -0.95
CA GLU A 21 1.36 -6.54 -1.56
C GLU A 21 -0.17 -6.60 -1.42
N LYS A 22 -0.70 -6.30 -0.23
CA LYS A 22 -2.15 -6.27 0.00
C LYS A 22 -2.82 -5.13 -0.77
N ILE A 23 -2.18 -3.95 -0.83
CA ILE A 23 -2.66 -2.80 -1.62
C ILE A 23 -2.67 -3.12 -3.11
N LYS A 24 -1.62 -3.76 -3.63
CA LYS A 24 -1.57 -4.24 -5.02
C LYS A 24 -2.75 -5.16 -5.33
N GLN A 25 -2.98 -6.16 -4.47
CA GLN A 25 -4.08 -7.12 -4.63
C GLN A 25 -5.43 -6.40 -4.66
N PHE A 26 -5.62 -5.46 -3.73
CA PHE A 26 -6.81 -4.61 -3.67
C PHE A 26 -7.03 -3.88 -5.00
N TYR A 27 -6.05 -3.10 -5.47
CA TYR A 27 -6.14 -2.37 -6.74
C TYR A 27 -6.38 -3.29 -7.95
N SER A 28 -5.73 -4.45 -7.98
CA SER A 28 -5.93 -5.41 -9.08
C SER A 28 -7.35 -5.94 -9.11
N ILE A 29 -7.96 -6.23 -7.95
CA ILE A 29 -9.36 -6.69 -7.89
C ILE A 29 -10.29 -5.57 -8.34
N VAL A 30 -10.18 -4.36 -7.78
CA VAL A 30 -11.11 -3.27 -8.13
C VAL A 30 -10.96 -2.80 -9.57
N SER A 31 -9.77 -2.90 -10.18
CA SER A 31 -9.59 -2.60 -11.61
C SER A 31 -10.44 -3.51 -12.50
N LYS A 32 -10.49 -4.81 -12.19
CA LYS A 32 -11.27 -5.81 -12.95
C LYS A 32 -12.78 -5.64 -12.79
N LEU A 33 -13.21 -4.98 -11.72
CA LEU A 33 -14.60 -4.72 -11.41
C LEU A 33 -15.08 -3.35 -11.93
N SER A 34 -14.18 -2.49 -12.40
CA SER A 34 -14.53 -1.17 -12.91
C SER A 34 -14.99 -1.23 -14.37
N GLU A 35 -16.18 -0.71 -14.65
CA GLU A 35 -16.69 -0.52 -16.01
C GLU A 35 -16.17 0.77 -16.68
N ASN A 36 -15.63 1.70 -15.89
CA ASN A 36 -15.02 2.92 -16.40
C ASN A 36 -13.54 2.65 -16.72
N GLU A 37 -13.17 2.76 -18.00
CA GLU A 37 -11.80 2.47 -18.48
C GLU A 37 -10.74 3.43 -17.91
N GLU A 38 -11.05 4.70 -17.66
CA GLU A 38 -10.10 5.62 -17.01
C GLU A 38 -9.84 5.22 -15.56
N VAL A 39 -10.90 4.86 -14.82
CA VAL A 39 -10.79 4.37 -13.45
C VAL A 39 -10.03 3.03 -13.39
N LYS A 40 -10.31 2.15 -14.34
CA LYS A 40 -9.62 0.86 -14.47
C LYS A 40 -8.13 1.05 -14.73
N LEU A 41 -7.77 1.89 -15.70
CA LEU A 41 -6.38 2.24 -15.99
C LEU A 41 -5.67 2.83 -14.76
N ALA A 42 -6.34 3.71 -14.02
CA ALA A 42 -5.79 4.29 -12.80
C ALA A 42 -5.49 3.23 -11.73
N PHE A 43 -6.40 2.26 -11.53
CA PHE A 43 -6.15 1.14 -10.61
C PHE A 43 -5.07 0.16 -11.09
N GLU A 44 -5.02 -0.12 -12.40
CA GLU A 44 -3.94 -0.94 -12.98
C GLU A 44 -2.58 -0.29 -12.76
N TYR A 45 -2.47 1.03 -12.99
CA TYR A 45 -1.27 1.82 -12.70
C TYR A 45 -0.87 1.71 -11.21
N LEU A 46 -1.80 1.96 -10.30
CA LEU A 46 -1.53 1.90 -8.86
C LEU A 46 -1.13 0.49 -8.40
N SER A 47 -1.72 -0.55 -8.99
CA SER A 47 -1.36 -1.95 -8.74
C SER A 47 0.07 -2.25 -9.19
N ALA A 48 0.44 -1.83 -10.40
CA ALA A 48 1.80 -2.01 -10.93
C ALA A 48 2.85 -1.25 -10.09
N ASP A 49 2.56 -0.01 -9.68
CA ASP A 49 3.44 0.78 -8.83
C ASP A 49 3.67 0.12 -7.45
N SER A 50 2.60 -0.40 -6.82
CA SER A 50 2.72 -1.18 -5.58
C SER A 50 3.56 -2.45 -5.73
N GLU A 51 3.51 -3.14 -6.88
CA GLU A 51 4.36 -4.31 -7.14
C GLU A 51 5.84 -3.92 -7.15
N ILE A 52 6.19 -2.82 -7.82
CA ILE A 52 7.56 -2.29 -7.88
C ILE A 52 8.04 -1.95 -6.47
N HIS A 53 7.23 -1.23 -5.69
CA HIS A 53 7.57 -0.86 -4.31
C HIS A 53 7.78 -2.09 -3.43
N LYS A 54 6.85 -3.06 -3.45
CA LYS A 54 6.96 -4.32 -2.72
C LYS A 54 8.31 -5.00 -2.98
N ASP A 55 8.71 -5.12 -4.24
CA ASP A 55 9.94 -5.81 -4.62
C ASP A 55 11.20 -5.08 -4.13
N PHE A 56 11.26 -3.77 -4.30
CA PHE A 56 12.40 -2.98 -3.82
C PHE A 56 12.48 -2.95 -2.29
N LEU A 57 11.36 -2.82 -1.60
CA LEU A 57 11.32 -2.86 -0.14
C LEU A 57 11.81 -4.20 0.41
N ARG A 58 11.39 -5.32 -0.20
CA ARG A 58 11.90 -6.67 0.15
C ARG A 58 13.41 -6.79 -0.04
N ARG A 59 13.93 -6.27 -1.16
CA ARG A 59 15.37 -6.26 -1.43
C ARG A 59 16.12 -5.40 -0.41
N ILE A 60 15.61 -4.21 -0.09
CA ILE A 60 16.19 -3.32 0.93
C ILE A 60 16.18 -4.00 2.30
N ALA A 61 15.06 -4.61 2.71
CA ALA A 61 14.96 -5.34 3.98
C ALA A 61 16.03 -6.45 4.08
N LYS A 62 16.18 -7.25 3.02
CA LYS A 62 17.21 -8.31 2.96
C LYS A 62 18.64 -7.77 2.97
N LEU A 63 18.88 -6.60 2.36
CA LEU A 63 20.18 -5.92 2.42
C LEU A 63 20.52 -5.40 3.82
N LEU A 64 19.52 -4.96 4.59
CA LEU A 64 19.70 -4.47 5.95
C LEU A 64 19.82 -5.61 6.96
N ALA A 65 19.13 -6.72 6.71
CA ALA A 65 19.12 -7.89 7.57
C ALA A 65 19.01 -9.19 6.75
N PRO A 66 20.15 -9.75 6.30
CA PRO A 66 20.19 -10.90 5.40
C PRO A 66 19.56 -12.18 5.95
N SER A 67 19.54 -12.32 7.28
CA SER A 67 18.97 -13.47 7.99
C SER A 67 17.45 -13.37 8.20
N LEU A 68 16.80 -12.28 7.77
CA LEU A 68 15.35 -12.22 7.80
C LEU A 68 14.77 -13.30 6.89
N LYS A 69 13.92 -14.15 7.46
CA LYS A 69 13.03 -15.00 6.67
C LYS A 69 11.86 -14.15 6.18
N PHE A 70 11.18 -14.58 5.12
CA PHE A 70 9.92 -13.96 4.73
C PHE A 70 8.93 -14.14 5.87
N GLU A 71 8.49 -13.02 6.45
CA GLU A 71 7.64 -12.98 7.63
C GLU A 71 6.18 -12.84 7.20
N THR A 72 5.29 -13.57 7.88
CA THR A 72 3.83 -13.47 7.70
C THR A 72 3.29 -12.23 8.43
N ILE A 73 2.01 -11.89 8.25
CA ILE A 73 1.40 -10.73 8.93
C ILE A 73 1.50 -10.83 10.46
N GLU A 74 1.40 -12.04 11.01
CA GLU A 74 1.49 -12.30 12.45
C GLU A 74 2.83 -11.84 13.04
N ASN A 75 3.91 -11.93 12.26
CA ASN A 75 5.24 -11.49 12.69
C ASN A 75 5.40 -9.95 12.66
N CYS A 76 4.57 -9.26 11.88
CA CYS A 76 4.55 -7.80 11.87
C CYS A 76 3.93 -7.22 13.14
N GLU A 77 3.01 -7.95 13.81
CA GLU A 77 2.26 -7.43 14.96
C GLU A 77 3.15 -6.94 16.10
N VAL A 78 4.28 -7.61 16.29
CA VAL A 78 5.26 -7.30 17.34
C VAL A 78 6.14 -6.10 16.97
N MET A 79 6.20 -5.69 15.69
CA MET A 79 7.31 -4.88 15.15
C MET A 79 6.93 -3.48 14.64
N VAL A 80 5.73 -3.28 14.09
CA VAL A 80 5.41 -2.08 13.26
C VAL A 80 4.43 -1.09 13.89
N GLY A 81 4.08 -1.30 15.15
CA GLY A 81 3.11 -0.48 15.87
C GLY A 81 1.67 -0.71 15.39
N SER A 82 0.71 -0.20 16.17
CA SER A 82 -0.71 -0.52 16.01
C SER A 82 -1.29 -0.05 14.68
N LYS A 83 -0.82 1.07 14.12
CA LYS A 83 -1.41 1.66 12.91
C LYS A 83 -1.10 0.91 11.62
N LEU A 84 0.13 0.41 11.46
CA LEU A 84 0.46 -0.37 10.26
C LEU A 84 -0.19 -1.75 10.31
N MET A 85 -0.32 -2.32 11.51
CA MET A 85 -1.09 -3.56 11.71
C MET A 85 -2.58 -3.40 11.48
N GLU A 86 -3.17 -2.29 11.95
CA GLU A 86 -4.57 -1.95 11.67
C GLU A 86 -4.83 -1.89 10.16
N ALA A 87 -3.91 -1.27 9.40
CA ALA A 87 -4.00 -1.23 7.94
C ALA A 87 -3.90 -2.63 7.31
N LEU A 88 -2.91 -3.43 7.69
CA LEU A 88 -2.72 -4.79 7.17
C LEU A 88 -3.93 -5.68 7.41
N LYS A 89 -4.41 -5.76 8.66
CA LYS A 89 -5.57 -6.59 9.04
C LYS A 89 -6.81 -6.17 8.27
N LYS A 90 -7.05 -4.87 8.11
CA LYS A 90 -8.21 -4.38 7.34
C LYS A 90 -8.14 -4.73 5.86
N TYR A 91 -6.99 -4.60 5.20
CA TYR A 91 -6.87 -5.08 3.82
C TYR A 91 -7.10 -6.58 3.72
N GLU A 92 -6.55 -7.36 4.65
CA GLU A 92 -6.76 -8.81 4.65
C GLU A 92 -8.23 -9.17 4.80
N ASP A 93 -8.94 -8.54 5.74
CA ASP A 93 -10.39 -8.71 5.91
C ASP A 93 -11.17 -8.31 4.65
N MET A 94 -10.78 -7.20 4.00
CA MET A 94 -11.41 -6.74 2.78
C MET A 94 -11.19 -7.68 1.60
N LEU A 95 -9.96 -8.13 1.40
CA LEU A 95 -9.60 -9.08 0.34
C LEU A 95 -10.34 -10.41 0.55
N ASN A 96 -10.41 -10.90 1.79
CA ASN A 96 -11.20 -12.08 2.13
C ASN A 96 -12.69 -11.91 1.82
N LYS A 97 -13.24 -10.70 2.02
CA LYS A 97 -14.64 -10.38 1.65
C LYS A 97 -14.82 -10.30 0.13
N MET A 98 -13.86 -9.71 -0.59
CA MET A 98 -13.85 -9.62 -2.05
C MET A 98 -13.82 -11.00 -2.71
N GLU A 99 -13.01 -11.92 -2.20
CA GLU A 99 -12.90 -13.28 -2.77
C GLU A 99 -14.15 -14.13 -2.53
N LYS A 100 -14.89 -13.88 -1.44
CA LYS A 100 -16.05 -14.68 -1.02
C LYS A 100 -17.40 -14.16 -1.52
N ARG A 101 -17.47 -12.93 -2.07
CA ARG A 101 -18.72 -12.30 -2.51
C ARG A 101 -18.65 -11.84 -3.97
N ALA A 102 -19.78 -11.89 -4.66
CA ALA A 102 -20.00 -11.03 -5.81
C ALA A 102 -20.19 -9.60 -5.29
N LEU A 103 -19.18 -8.75 -5.43
CA LEU A 103 -19.26 -7.35 -5.00
C LEU A 103 -20.09 -6.53 -5.98
N GLY A 104 -21.02 -5.74 -5.44
CA GLY A 104 -21.75 -4.74 -6.21
C GLY A 104 -20.96 -3.43 -6.38
N LYS A 105 -21.47 -2.55 -7.24
CA LYS A 105 -20.89 -1.21 -7.50
C LYS A 105 -20.83 -0.33 -6.23
N GLU A 106 -21.81 -0.46 -5.36
CA GLU A 106 -21.88 0.26 -4.08
C GLU A 106 -20.79 -0.20 -3.12
N ASP A 107 -20.55 -1.52 -3.01
CA ASP A 107 -19.47 -2.08 -2.21
C ASP A 107 -18.11 -1.54 -2.68
N ILE A 108 -17.85 -1.55 -4.00
CA ILE A 108 -16.59 -1.06 -4.58
C ILE A 108 -16.37 0.42 -4.26
N THR A 109 -17.42 1.23 -4.38
CA THR A 109 -17.36 2.67 -4.08
C THR A 109 -17.05 2.91 -2.61
N GLU A 110 -17.67 2.15 -1.71
CA GLU A 110 -17.42 2.25 -0.27
C GLU A 110 -15.99 1.81 0.09
N LEU A 111 -15.49 0.73 -0.53
CA LEU A 111 -14.14 0.24 -0.33
C LEU A 111 -13.07 1.26 -0.77
N ILE A 112 -13.32 1.96 -1.88
CA ILE A 112 -12.42 3.02 -2.38
C ILE A 112 -12.47 4.24 -1.47
N ARG A 113 -13.67 4.67 -1.05
CA ARG A 113 -13.81 5.77 -0.08
C ARG A 113 -13.13 5.44 1.25
N TRP A 114 -13.22 4.20 1.70
CA TRP A 114 -12.54 3.71 2.91
C TRP A 114 -11.02 3.78 2.76
N HIS A 115 -10.48 3.28 1.64
CA HIS A 115 -9.04 3.29 1.35
C HIS A 115 -8.44 4.70 1.48
N ILE A 116 -9.23 5.71 1.12
CA ILE A 116 -8.81 7.11 1.07
C ILE A 116 -9.07 7.84 2.39
N SER A 117 -10.16 7.53 3.12
CA SER A 117 -10.54 8.22 4.35
C SER A 117 -9.64 7.93 5.55
N LEU A 118 -8.91 6.82 5.55
CA LEU A 118 -8.11 6.39 6.70
C LEU A 118 -6.75 7.10 6.84
N SER A 119 -6.61 8.37 6.43
CA SER A 119 -5.30 9.03 6.27
C SER A 119 -4.32 8.05 5.61
N GLY A 120 -4.78 7.51 4.48
CA GLY A 120 -4.68 6.10 4.12
C GLY A 120 -3.27 5.53 4.23
N PRO A 121 -3.13 4.21 4.26
CA PRO A 121 -1.86 3.46 4.28
C PRO A 121 -0.67 4.13 3.54
N GLU A 122 -0.91 4.80 2.40
CA GLU A 122 0.01 5.68 1.68
C GLU A 122 0.71 6.76 2.53
N TYR A 123 -0.02 7.53 3.35
CA TYR A 123 0.54 8.58 4.19
C TYR A 123 1.40 8.00 5.31
N LEU A 124 0.93 6.90 5.93
CA LEU A 124 1.72 6.19 6.94
C LEU A 124 3.02 5.65 6.34
N MET A 125 2.96 5.08 5.13
CA MET A 125 4.15 4.64 4.40
C MET A 125 5.06 5.81 4.05
N MET A 126 4.53 6.94 3.57
CA MET A 126 5.31 8.15 3.27
C MET A 126 6.13 8.60 4.48
N VAL A 127 5.51 8.71 5.65
CA VAL A 127 6.18 9.14 6.88
C VAL A 127 7.29 8.17 7.28
N ASN A 128 7.02 6.87 7.27
CA ASN A 128 8.01 5.85 7.62
C ASN A 128 9.19 5.82 6.64
N LEU A 129 8.91 5.83 5.33
CA LEU A 129 9.94 5.81 4.29
C LEU A 129 10.82 7.07 4.35
N THR A 130 10.21 8.23 4.61
CA THR A 130 10.94 9.48 4.85
C THR A 130 11.88 9.34 6.04
N ALA A 131 11.37 8.88 7.19
CA ALA A 131 12.19 8.68 8.39
C ALA A 131 13.36 7.71 8.15
N PHE A 132 13.10 6.58 7.50
CA PHE A 132 14.15 5.61 7.16
C PHE A 132 15.17 6.17 6.17
N SER A 133 14.77 7.02 5.23
CA SER A 133 15.71 7.67 4.31
C SER A 133 16.74 8.52 5.07
N PHE A 134 16.33 9.20 6.14
CA PHE A 134 17.23 9.98 7.01
C PHE A 134 18.13 9.09 7.87
N ILE A 135 17.55 8.05 8.49
CA ILE A 135 18.30 7.10 9.34
C ILE A 135 19.37 6.37 8.50
N LEU A 136 19.03 5.98 7.28
CA LEU A 136 19.89 5.24 6.36
C LEU A 136 20.73 6.14 5.45
N LYS A 137 20.90 7.44 5.75
CA LYS A 137 21.62 8.42 4.90
C LYS A 137 23.02 7.99 4.44
N ARG A 138 23.70 7.12 5.19
CA ARG A 138 25.03 6.59 4.84
C ARG A 138 24.98 5.50 3.76
N ARG A 139 23.81 4.90 3.50
CA ARG A 139 23.54 3.97 2.40
C ARG A 139 22.86 4.74 1.26
N LYS A 140 23.63 5.54 0.52
CA LYS A 140 23.12 6.53 -0.45
C LYS A 140 22.05 5.98 -1.40
N GLY A 141 22.29 4.81 -2.02
CA GLY A 141 21.31 4.20 -2.93
C GLY A 141 20.00 3.79 -2.24
N VAL A 142 20.07 3.18 -1.05
CA VAL A 142 18.88 2.81 -0.27
C VAL A 142 18.11 4.06 0.17
N SER A 143 18.82 5.05 0.70
CA SER A 143 18.23 6.32 1.15
C SER A 143 17.50 7.04 0.01
N GLN A 144 18.11 7.12 -1.18
CA GLN A 144 17.50 7.73 -2.37
C GLN A 144 16.25 6.98 -2.84
N ILE A 145 16.29 5.64 -2.88
CA ILE A 145 15.13 4.84 -3.27
C ILE A 145 13.96 5.05 -2.30
N LEU A 146 14.21 4.98 -0.99
CA LEU A 146 13.17 5.19 0.03
C LEU A 146 12.59 6.61 -0.05
N LYS A 147 13.44 7.62 -0.29
CA LYS A 147 13.00 9.00 -0.48
C LYS A 147 12.13 9.15 -1.74
N ALA A 148 12.54 8.60 -2.87
CA ALA A 148 11.77 8.64 -4.11
C ALA A 148 10.40 7.97 -3.95
N MET A 149 10.33 6.82 -3.28
CA MET A 149 9.06 6.16 -2.96
C MET A 149 8.16 7.02 -2.07
N ALA A 150 8.73 7.69 -1.07
CA ALA A 150 7.98 8.57 -0.19
C ALA A 150 7.39 9.77 -0.97
N GLU A 151 8.20 10.41 -1.81
CA GLU A 151 7.77 11.54 -2.66
C GLU A 151 6.70 11.12 -3.67
N GLY A 152 6.80 9.91 -4.24
CA GLY A 152 5.82 9.33 -5.16
C GLY A 152 4.44 9.08 -4.54
N ARG A 153 4.32 9.01 -3.21
CA ARG A 153 3.02 8.82 -2.53
C ARG A 153 2.04 9.95 -2.80
N LYS A 154 2.53 11.19 -2.95
CA LYS A 154 1.66 12.33 -3.26
C LYS A 154 0.92 12.13 -4.58
N ALA A 155 1.64 11.70 -5.63
CA ALA A 155 1.03 11.40 -6.92
C ALA A 155 0.01 10.26 -6.83
N ARG A 156 0.28 9.22 -6.03
CA ARG A 156 -0.69 8.13 -5.80
C ARG A 156 -1.99 8.64 -5.14
N ILE A 157 -1.87 9.53 -4.15
CA ILE A 157 -3.03 10.15 -3.50
C ILE A 157 -3.84 10.97 -4.51
N GLU A 158 -3.18 11.77 -5.36
CA GLU A 158 -3.87 12.55 -6.40
C GLU A 158 -4.64 11.65 -7.39
N VAL A 159 -4.05 10.52 -7.80
CA VAL A 159 -4.74 9.53 -8.66
C VAL A 159 -5.96 8.94 -7.94
N GLN A 160 -5.83 8.60 -6.66
CA GLN A 160 -6.94 8.09 -5.85
C GLN A 160 -8.09 9.11 -5.72
N GLU A 161 -7.78 10.40 -5.56
CA GLU A 161 -8.78 11.45 -5.53
C GLU A 161 -9.54 11.57 -6.87
N GLN A 162 -8.85 11.44 -8.00
CA GLN A 162 -9.50 11.44 -9.32
C GLN A 162 -10.43 10.23 -9.48
N ILE A 163 -10.02 9.07 -8.99
CA ILE A 163 -10.88 7.88 -8.97
C ILE A 163 -12.16 8.15 -8.18
N ILE A 164 -12.09 8.74 -6.98
CA ILE A 164 -13.30 9.11 -6.21
C ILE A 164 -14.19 10.03 -7.04
N ARG A 165 -13.62 11.06 -7.67
CA ARG A 165 -14.40 12.03 -8.45
C ARG A 165 -15.11 11.34 -9.59
N ALA A 166 -14.41 10.46 -10.33
CA ALA A 166 -14.98 9.70 -11.44
C ALA A 166 -16.10 8.75 -10.99
N ILE A 167 -15.96 8.10 -9.83
CA ILE A 167 -16.98 7.19 -9.29
C ILE A 167 -18.16 7.95 -8.67
N GLY A 168 -17.89 9.06 -7.98
CA GLY A 168 -18.89 9.91 -7.33
C GLY A 168 -19.71 10.79 -8.28
N SER A 169 -19.27 10.96 -9.53
CA SER A 169 -19.98 11.72 -10.57
C SER A 169 -20.87 10.85 -11.47
N VAL A 170 -20.92 9.53 -11.27
CA VAL A 170 -21.88 8.66 -11.96
C VAL A 170 -23.26 8.83 -11.31
N LYS A 171 -24.12 9.67 -11.91
CA LYS A 171 -25.56 9.67 -11.60
C LYS A 171 -26.11 8.24 -11.82
N PRO A 172 -27.04 7.76 -10.95
CA PRO A 172 -27.75 6.52 -11.25
C PRO A 172 -28.42 6.66 -12.63
N PRO A 173 -28.46 5.58 -13.45
CA PRO A 173 -29.25 5.62 -14.66
C PRO A 173 -30.69 5.96 -14.24
N HIS A 174 -31.23 7.01 -14.85
CA HIS A 174 -32.59 7.45 -14.59
C HIS A 174 -33.55 6.28 -14.80
N ASN A 175 -34.26 5.89 -13.74
CA ASN A 175 -35.47 5.10 -13.89
C ASN A 175 -36.53 6.03 -14.50
N ASN A 176 -36.82 5.82 -15.79
CA ASN A 176 -38.09 6.19 -16.40
C ASN A 176 -39.13 5.13 -16.07
#